data_AF-L7UCJ2-F1
#
_entry.id   AF-L7UCJ2-F1
#
_cell.length_a   1.000
_cell.length_b   1.000
_cell.length_c   1.000
_cell.angle_alpha   90.00
_cell.angle_beta   90.00
_cell.angle_gamma   90.00
#
_symmetry.space_group_name_H-M   'P 1'
#
loop_
_entity.id
_entity.type
_entity.pdbx_description
1 polymer ?
#
loop_
_entity_poly.entity_id
_entity_poly.type
_entity_poly.pdbx_seq_one_letter_code
_entity_poly.pdbx_strand_id
1 'polypeptide(L)'
;MNTFRRIALLLTLLLAVLPAHAQTTRKKTTRKKAVATKVAKKKPTAKGKKKAPPAEDPSPADTGDVASPQPMVFGEPDAPSAPSDTPKAPESRPSLATPTQAPPPASTEPVKPEGRPSLAHSPVAPSAATGPVALFSVPRTPGAAEAAVRLETELRNHLQRGGDVPFVDLGQAFPPSEPLPLTKADALFEEGRGAYDNLDPEMAEARFREAVAAYEKAPGDLRPQRLSETYLFLGASRMLNGDTAGAKESFLRSVVADASTRPDKALFGQDVQKAFDDARAEVAAQPAGTLVVDSLPAGAQVRVRGEDVGVTPLKGVSVAPGRHPVVVSLPGHTSYAQFAEVKPAGSAQVKATLEPGPGLSAIREAAVRAGSKAAFDSETLPPETAAIADRLDARYLVLAAVSQDKKGRFGAELQVWDVRTQARLRGVEIDLSGKERDESPAATAEKVRGFINGSMAPRVAESTGSGESLLKRPWFWAVVGGVAAVTAGAVYVVTQDNGRPFNPVSGGVGF
;
A
#
# COMPACT_ATOMS: atom_id res chain seq x y z
N MET A 1 -56.40 47.06 -12.61
CA MET A 1 -56.57 45.68 -13.10
C MET A 1 -56.21 45.62 -14.59
N ASN A 2 -54.91 45.67 -14.91
CA ASN A 2 -54.44 45.91 -16.28
C ASN A 2 -53.09 45.19 -16.58
N THR A 3 -52.95 43.92 -16.20
CA THR A 3 -51.67 43.19 -16.40
C THR A 3 -51.82 41.68 -16.62
N PHE A 4 -52.98 41.21 -17.10
CA PHE A 4 -53.15 39.78 -17.45
C PHE A 4 -53.70 39.52 -18.86
N ARG A 5 -53.78 40.54 -19.72
CA ARG A 5 -54.21 40.42 -21.12
C ARG A 5 -53.09 40.64 -22.16
N ARG A 6 -51.82 40.62 -21.76
CA ARG A 6 -50.66 40.85 -22.66
C ARG A 6 -49.70 39.66 -22.84
N ILE A 7 -50.03 38.47 -22.34
CA ILE A 7 -49.17 37.27 -22.49
C ILE A 7 -49.78 36.21 -23.43
N ALA A 8 -51.01 36.43 -23.93
CA ALA A 8 -51.70 35.46 -24.80
C ALA A 8 -51.72 35.83 -26.30
N LEU A 9 -50.90 36.78 -26.78
CA LEU A 9 -51.02 37.29 -28.17
C LEU A 9 -49.69 37.65 -28.86
N LEU A 10 -48.60 37.00 -28.47
CA LEU A 10 -47.31 37.02 -29.20
C LEU A 10 -46.77 35.60 -29.42
N LEU A 11 -47.69 34.64 -29.60
CA LEU A 11 -47.40 33.26 -29.99
C LEU A 11 -47.94 32.93 -31.41
N THR A 12 -48.13 33.95 -32.24
CA THR A 12 -48.69 33.81 -33.60
C THR A 12 -48.15 34.86 -34.57
N LEU A 13 -46.83 35.07 -34.67
CA LEU A 13 -46.20 35.64 -35.88
C LEU A 13 -44.66 35.61 -35.84
N LEU A 14 -44.03 34.44 -36.04
CA LEU A 14 -42.71 34.38 -36.70
C LEU A 14 -42.45 32.97 -37.23
N LEU A 15 -43.25 32.58 -38.22
CA LEU A 15 -43.16 31.32 -38.95
C LEU A 15 -43.05 31.68 -40.43
N ALA A 16 -41.85 31.99 -40.90
CA ALA A 16 -41.51 32.07 -42.32
C ALA A 16 -39.99 32.06 -42.52
N VAL A 17 -39.56 31.31 -43.54
CA VAL A 17 -38.22 31.25 -44.16
C VAL A 17 -37.22 30.22 -43.59
N LEU A 18 -37.38 28.96 -44.04
CA LEU A 18 -36.33 27.94 -44.19
C LEU A 18 -36.64 27.12 -45.45
N PRO A 19 -35.73 26.97 -46.42
CA PRO A 19 -35.90 26.03 -47.53
C PRO A 19 -35.20 24.67 -47.31
N ALA A 20 -36.03 23.63 -47.24
CA ALA A 20 -36.06 22.37 -48.03
C ALA A 20 -34.85 21.40 -48.18
N HIS A 21 -35.23 20.10 -48.12
CA HIS A 21 -34.60 18.84 -48.56
C HIS A 21 -33.67 18.13 -47.54
N ALA A 22 -33.78 16.83 -47.24
CA ALA A 22 -34.53 15.72 -47.83
C ALA A 22 -34.84 14.64 -46.78
N GLN A 23 -35.97 13.95 -46.96
CA GLN A 23 -36.43 12.79 -46.20
C GLN A 23 -35.65 11.53 -46.60
N THR A 24 -35.29 10.66 -45.65
CA THR A 24 -35.47 9.21 -45.84
C THR A 24 -35.90 8.55 -44.54
N THR A 25 -36.91 7.71 -44.65
CA THR A 25 -37.63 7.02 -43.58
C THR A 25 -36.93 5.71 -43.22
N ARG A 26 -36.93 5.30 -41.94
CA ARG A 26 -36.63 3.92 -41.56
C ARG A 26 -37.72 3.35 -40.65
N LYS A 27 -38.57 2.52 -41.25
CA LYS A 27 -39.57 1.68 -40.57
C LYS A 27 -38.92 0.43 -39.96
N LYS A 28 -39.46 0.03 -38.81
CA LYS A 28 -39.24 -1.24 -38.09
C LYS A 28 -39.49 -2.47 -38.96
N THR A 29 -38.68 -3.52 -38.74
CA THR A 29 -39.13 -4.92 -38.84
C THR A 29 -38.26 -5.86 -37.98
N THR A 30 -38.96 -6.70 -37.24
CA THR A 30 -38.52 -7.86 -36.43
C THR A 30 -38.17 -9.10 -37.26
N ARG A 31 -37.19 -9.92 -36.83
CA ARG A 31 -37.17 -11.42 -36.87
C ARG A 31 -35.79 -11.95 -36.35
N LYS A 32 -35.75 -12.74 -35.28
CA LYS A 32 -35.70 -14.23 -35.18
C LYS A 32 -34.41 -14.92 -35.72
N LYS A 33 -33.62 -15.45 -34.76
CA LYS A 33 -32.99 -16.80 -34.61
C LYS A 33 -32.55 -17.61 -35.86
N ALA A 34 -31.25 -17.99 -35.90
CA ALA A 34 -30.67 -19.33 -36.19
C ALA A 34 -29.13 -19.20 -36.30
N VAL A 35 -28.31 -19.81 -35.42
CA VAL A 35 -27.68 -21.17 -35.45
C VAL A 35 -26.47 -21.32 -36.40
N ALA A 36 -25.46 -21.99 -35.84
CA ALA A 36 -24.04 -22.18 -36.17
C ALA A 36 -23.66 -22.88 -37.48
N THR A 37 -22.41 -22.63 -37.93
CA THR A 37 -21.51 -23.68 -38.48
C THR A 37 -20.01 -23.34 -38.34
N LYS A 38 -19.23 -24.32 -37.88
CA LYS A 38 -17.74 -24.43 -37.91
C LYS A 38 -17.21 -24.65 -39.35
N VAL A 39 -16.00 -24.17 -39.68
CA VAL A 39 -14.92 -24.81 -40.49
C VAL A 39 -13.63 -23.96 -40.28
N ALA A 40 -12.54 -24.38 -39.62
CA ALA A 40 -11.42 -25.29 -39.96
C ALA A 40 -10.36 -24.78 -41.00
N LYS A 41 -9.13 -24.57 -40.50
CA LYS A 41 -7.76 -24.68 -41.08
C LYS A 41 -7.57 -24.70 -42.62
N LYS A 42 -6.66 -23.84 -43.13
CA LYS A 42 -5.32 -24.25 -43.64
C LYS A 42 -4.42 -23.07 -44.06
N LYS A 43 -3.13 -23.30 -43.88
CA LYS A 43 -1.91 -22.54 -44.21
C LYS A 43 -1.72 -22.36 -45.72
N PRO A 44 -0.87 -21.41 -46.16
CA PRO A 44 0.19 -21.79 -47.09
C PRO A 44 1.58 -21.30 -46.67
N THR A 45 2.55 -22.16 -46.98
CA THR A 45 4.00 -21.97 -46.90
C THR A 45 4.54 -21.30 -48.16
N ALA A 46 5.52 -20.41 -48.04
CA ALA A 46 6.59 -20.26 -49.04
C ALA A 46 7.84 -19.60 -48.44
N LYS A 47 9.00 -20.12 -48.87
CA LYS A 47 10.37 -19.85 -48.44
C LYS A 47 10.91 -18.51 -48.97
N GLY A 48 11.86 -17.92 -48.23
CA GLY A 48 12.79 -16.91 -48.74
C GLY A 48 13.88 -16.56 -47.73
N LYS A 49 15.05 -17.20 -47.83
CA LYS A 49 16.26 -16.92 -47.03
C LYS A 49 16.91 -15.58 -47.45
N LYS A 50 17.20 -14.70 -46.49
CA LYS A 50 18.29 -13.68 -46.52
C LYS A 50 18.74 -13.48 -45.06
N LYS A 51 19.79 -14.17 -44.60
CA LYS A 51 21.22 -13.78 -44.54
C LYS A 51 21.42 -12.44 -43.80
N ALA A 52 21.87 -12.56 -42.55
CA ALA A 52 22.31 -11.48 -41.68
C ALA A 52 23.68 -10.91 -42.14
N PRO A 53 23.96 -9.60 -41.91
CA PRO A 53 25.29 -9.06 -42.05
C PRO A 53 26.17 -9.36 -40.81
N PRO A 54 27.50 -9.49 -40.99
CA PRO A 54 28.42 -9.97 -39.96
C PRO A 54 28.94 -8.86 -39.05
N ALA A 55 29.41 -9.31 -37.88
CA ALA A 55 30.22 -8.58 -36.93
C ALA A 55 31.57 -8.16 -37.54
N GLU A 56 32.00 -6.95 -37.21
CA GLU A 56 33.36 -6.45 -37.43
C GLU A 56 34.19 -6.75 -36.17
N ASP A 57 35.28 -7.50 -36.36
CA ASP A 57 36.39 -7.59 -35.41
C ASP A 57 37.48 -6.56 -35.78
N PRO A 58 38.24 -6.04 -34.79
CA PRO A 58 39.23 -4.98 -34.97
C PRO A 58 40.67 -5.49 -35.15
N SER A 59 41.51 -4.78 -35.91
CA SER A 59 42.99 -4.75 -35.80
C SER A 59 43.64 -3.84 -36.84
N PRO A 60 44.91 -3.38 -36.69
CA PRO A 60 45.90 -3.77 -35.68
C PRO A 60 46.57 -2.60 -34.92
N ALA A 61 47.39 -3.00 -33.95
CA ALA A 61 48.29 -2.17 -33.14
C ALA A 61 49.29 -1.35 -33.97
N ASP A 62 49.59 -0.15 -33.46
CA ASP A 62 50.88 0.50 -33.63
C ASP A 62 51.41 0.88 -32.24
N THR A 63 52.65 0.48 -31.96
CA THR A 63 53.35 0.63 -30.69
C THR A 63 54.34 1.78 -30.79
N GLY A 64 54.23 2.76 -29.88
CA GLY A 64 55.17 3.88 -29.80
C GLY A 64 54.98 4.72 -28.54
N ASP A 65 55.48 4.19 -27.43
CA ASP A 65 56.18 4.81 -26.29
C ASP A 65 55.93 6.27 -25.82
N VAL A 66 56.07 6.41 -24.49
CA VAL A 66 56.44 7.60 -23.67
C VAL A 66 55.38 8.38 -22.85
N ALA A 67 55.62 8.33 -21.53
CA ALA A 67 55.37 9.29 -20.42
C ALA A 67 53.99 9.38 -19.72
N SER A 68 53.95 8.80 -18.51
CA SER A 68 53.02 9.15 -17.43
C SER A 68 53.29 10.56 -16.86
N PRO A 69 52.25 11.25 -16.37
CA PRO A 69 52.41 11.99 -15.11
C PRO A 69 51.28 11.79 -14.08
N GLN A 70 51.78 11.70 -12.85
CA GLN A 70 51.29 11.65 -11.47
C GLN A 70 49.89 12.16 -11.07
N PRO A 71 49.36 11.67 -9.92
CA PRO A 71 48.13 12.16 -9.30
C PRO A 71 48.36 13.44 -8.49
N MET A 72 47.44 14.41 -8.59
CA MET A 72 47.43 15.59 -7.73
C MET A 72 46.88 15.26 -6.33
N VAL A 73 47.71 15.51 -5.33
CA VAL A 73 47.39 15.46 -3.89
C VAL A 73 46.86 16.82 -3.46
N PHE A 74 45.70 16.85 -2.81
CA PHE A 74 45.17 18.04 -2.12
C PHE A 74 45.89 18.20 -0.78
N GLY A 75 46.47 19.38 -0.54
CA GLY A 75 47.17 19.73 0.70
C GLY A 75 46.22 20.14 1.82
N GLU A 76 46.52 19.66 3.03
CA GLU A 76 46.09 20.22 4.32
C GLU A 76 46.74 21.59 4.58
N PRO A 77 46.09 22.47 5.37
CA PRO A 77 46.79 23.53 6.07
C PRO A 77 46.90 23.23 7.57
N ASP A 78 48.15 23.07 8.03
CA ASP A 78 48.54 23.14 9.44
C ASP A 78 48.41 24.57 9.99
N ALA A 79 47.87 24.68 11.21
CA ALA A 79 48.09 25.80 12.14
C ALA A 79 49.47 25.62 12.82
N PRO A 80 50.14 26.69 13.30
CA PRO A 80 49.89 27.11 14.69
C PRO A 80 50.18 28.59 15.03
N SER A 81 49.63 29.03 16.18
CA SER A 81 50.28 29.82 17.27
C SER A 81 49.44 30.99 17.79
N ALA A 82 49.10 30.92 19.09
CA ALA A 82 48.59 32.02 19.92
C ALA A 82 49.70 33.04 20.27
N PRO A 83 49.35 34.22 20.84
CA PRO A 83 49.36 34.31 22.31
C PRO A 83 48.22 35.12 22.95
N SER A 84 48.12 34.93 24.26
CA SER A 84 47.20 35.43 25.28
C SER A 84 47.07 36.96 25.40
N ASP A 85 45.89 37.46 25.78
CA ASP A 85 45.69 38.22 27.03
C ASP A 85 44.20 38.53 27.32
N THR A 86 43.85 38.45 28.61
CA THR A 86 42.51 38.68 29.20
C THR A 86 42.36 40.17 29.58
N PRO A 87 41.13 40.72 29.71
CA PRO A 87 40.60 40.92 31.08
C PRO A 87 39.06 40.93 31.28
N LYS A 88 38.67 40.38 32.45
CA LYS A 88 37.58 40.69 33.40
C LYS A 88 36.35 41.55 33.02
N ALA A 89 35.19 41.00 33.39
CA ALA A 89 33.91 41.68 33.64
C ALA A 89 33.83 42.37 35.03
N PRO A 90 32.78 43.18 35.28
CA PRO A 90 32.21 43.31 36.62
C PRO A 90 30.70 42.98 36.69
N GLU A 91 30.31 42.50 37.87
CA GLU A 91 28.98 42.10 38.33
C GLU A 91 28.01 43.27 38.60
N SER A 92 26.70 42.99 38.53
CA SER A 92 25.73 43.46 39.54
C SER A 92 24.46 42.58 39.59
N ARG A 93 24.26 41.99 40.78
CA ARG A 93 23.23 41.06 41.35
C ARG A 93 21.79 41.66 41.49
N PRO A 94 20.77 41.00 42.12
CA PRO A 94 20.59 39.58 42.56
C PRO A 94 19.16 38.98 42.34
N SER A 95 19.00 37.66 42.57
CA SER A 95 18.06 37.05 43.56
C SER A 95 17.46 35.71 43.07
N LEU A 96 17.84 34.61 43.73
CA LEU A 96 17.26 33.27 43.59
C LEU A 96 16.08 33.10 44.57
N ALA A 97 14.99 32.50 44.09
CA ALA A 97 13.97 31.89 44.93
C ALA A 97 13.98 30.36 44.73
N THR A 98 14.08 29.64 45.83
CA THR A 98 14.10 28.17 45.98
C THR A 98 12.70 27.67 46.38
N PRO A 99 12.29 26.42 46.07
CA PRO A 99 10.90 25.98 46.21
C PRO A 99 10.53 25.59 47.65
N THR A 100 9.27 25.87 48.01
CA THR A 100 8.64 25.57 49.30
C THR A 100 8.37 24.07 49.48
N GLN A 101 8.88 23.50 50.58
CA GLN A 101 8.54 22.18 51.12
C GLN A 101 7.76 22.37 52.45
N ALA A 102 6.82 21.47 52.73
CA ALA A 102 5.78 21.54 53.76
C ALA A 102 6.26 21.35 55.23
N PRO A 103 5.50 21.84 56.24
CA PRO A 103 5.67 21.46 57.64
C PRO A 103 4.69 20.34 58.11
N PRO A 104 5.00 19.62 59.22
CA PRO A 104 4.37 18.35 59.61
C PRO A 104 3.23 18.53 60.62
N PRO A 105 2.39 17.50 60.86
CA PRO A 105 1.58 17.44 62.07
C PRO A 105 2.01 16.33 63.04
N ALA A 106 1.89 16.67 64.32
CA ALA A 106 2.17 15.87 65.50
C ALA A 106 1.10 14.79 65.77
N SER A 107 1.52 13.77 66.52
CA SER A 107 0.79 12.57 66.91
C SER A 107 -0.28 12.79 67.99
N THR A 108 -1.41 12.08 67.86
CA THR A 108 -2.20 11.53 68.99
C THR A 108 -3.12 10.41 68.48
N GLU A 109 -2.88 9.17 68.96
CA GLU A 109 -3.85 8.06 69.06
C GLU A 109 -4.66 8.19 70.38
N PRO A 110 -5.71 7.39 70.73
CA PRO A 110 -6.25 6.18 70.07
C PRO A 110 -7.81 6.10 69.97
N VAL A 111 -8.36 5.42 68.96
CA VAL A 111 -9.71 4.80 69.03
C VAL A 111 -9.73 3.48 68.24
N LYS A 112 -10.24 2.41 68.85
CA LYS A 112 -10.55 1.10 68.23
C LYS A 112 -11.75 0.50 68.98
N PRO A 113 -12.58 -0.41 68.41
CA PRO A 113 -12.89 -0.73 67.01
C PRO A 113 -14.41 -0.65 66.72
N GLU A 114 -14.83 -0.40 65.48
CA GLU A 114 -16.11 -0.93 65.01
C GLU A 114 -16.13 -1.12 63.49
N GLY A 115 -16.61 -2.29 63.06
CA GLY A 115 -17.00 -2.59 61.68
C GLY A 115 -15.85 -2.84 60.70
N ARG A 116 -15.52 -4.12 60.46
CA ARG A 116 -14.79 -4.52 59.24
C ARG A 116 -15.68 -4.22 58.03
N PRO A 117 -15.27 -3.42 57.03
CA PRO A 117 -15.68 -3.68 55.66
C PRO A 117 -14.75 -4.78 55.15
N SER A 118 -15.37 -5.89 54.76
CA SER A 118 -14.77 -6.95 53.98
C SER A 118 -13.82 -6.36 52.92
N LEU A 119 -12.57 -6.82 52.92
CA LEU A 119 -11.71 -6.78 51.73
C LEU A 119 -12.41 -7.63 50.67
N ALA A 120 -13.41 -7.04 50.02
CA ALA A 120 -13.71 -7.39 48.66
C ALA A 120 -12.42 -7.10 47.90
N HIS A 121 -11.65 -8.16 47.68
CA HIS A 121 -10.92 -8.28 46.44
C HIS A 121 -11.99 -8.04 45.37
N SER A 122 -12.11 -6.78 44.92
CA SER A 122 -12.54 -6.56 43.56
C SER A 122 -11.72 -7.54 42.75
N PRO A 123 -12.33 -8.52 42.06
CA PRO A 123 -11.57 -9.19 41.03
C PRO A 123 -11.09 -8.04 40.19
N VAL A 124 -9.77 -7.85 40.12
CA VAL A 124 -9.16 -7.16 38.99
C VAL A 124 -9.77 -7.92 37.83
N ALA A 125 -10.80 -7.32 37.20
CA ALA A 125 -11.34 -7.85 35.97
C ALA A 125 -10.08 -8.06 35.12
N PRO A 126 -9.79 -9.29 34.66
CA PRO A 126 -8.66 -9.45 33.80
C PRO A 126 -8.92 -8.47 32.66
N SER A 127 -8.02 -7.50 32.47
CA SER A 127 -7.95 -6.70 31.26
C SER A 127 -7.57 -7.67 30.14
N ALA A 128 -8.51 -8.53 29.79
CA ALA A 128 -8.36 -9.70 28.97
C ALA A 128 -9.25 -9.49 27.76
N ALA A 129 -8.60 -9.29 26.62
CA ALA A 129 -8.81 -10.11 25.43
C ALA A 129 -8.35 -9.36 24.18
N THR A 130 -8.40 -8.03 24.15
CA THR A 130 -8.25 -7.35 22.87
C THR A 130 -6.79 -7.03 22.56
N GLY A 131 -6.22 -7.72 21.58
CA GLY A 131 -4.92 -7.43 20.99
C GLY A 131 -5.03 -7.40 19.46
N PRO A 132 -4.07 -6.78 18.76
CA PRO A 132 -4.14 -6.58 17.32
C PRO A 132 -4.25 -7.91 16.55
N VAL A 133 -5.12 -7.91 15.55
CA VAL A 133 -5.43 -9.06 14.71
C VAL A 133 -4.82 -8.89 13.33
N ALA A 134 -4.01 -9.86 12.94
CA ALA A 134 -3.54 -10.02 11.57
C ALA A 134 -4.43 -11.03 10.84
N LEU A 135 -4.94 -10.67 9.67
CA LEU A 135 -5.84 -11.49 8.86
C LEU A 135 -5.26 -11.66 7.46
N PHE A 136 -5.04 -12.91 7.05
CA PHE A 136 -4.59 -13.28 5.72
C PHE A 136 -5.46 -14.38 5.12
N SER A 137 -5.82 -14.21 3.86
CA SER A 137 -6.41 -15.26 3.04
C SER A 137 -5.41 -15.71 2.00
N VAL A 138 -5.17 -17.02 1.89
CA VAL A 138 -4.11 -17.59 1.06
C VAL A 138 -4.63 -18.71 0.16
N PRO A 139 -4.21 -18.76 -1.12
CA PRO A 139 -4.63 -19.82 -2.03
C PRO A 139 -3.80 -21.10 -1.80
N ARG A 140 -4.48 -22.23 -1.56
CA ARG A 140 -3.89 -23.59 -1.59
C ARG A 140 -3.78 -24.16 -3.00
N THR A 141 -4.58 -23.64 -3.93
CA THR A 141 -4.62 -24.07 -5.33
C THR A 141 -4.43 -22.87 -6.26
N PRO A 142 -3.74 -23.00 -7.41
CA PRO A 142 -3.48 -21.86 -8.31
C PRO A 142 -4.73 -21.09 -8.77
N GLY A 143 -5.86 -21.79 -8.96
CA GLY A 143 -7.13 -21.16 -9.36
C GLY A 143 -7.84 -20.37 -8.26
N ALA A 144 -7.36 -20.41 -7.02
CA ALA A 144 -8.02 -19.80 -5.86
C ALA A 144 -7.48 -18.41 -5.49
N ALA A 145 -6.51 -17.85 -6.21
CA ALA A 145 -5.87 -16.59 -5.85
C ALA A 145 -6.87 -15.42 -5.75
N GLU A 146 -7.73 -15.25 -6.76
CA GLU A 146 -8.75 -14.18 -6.76
C GLU A 146 -9.81 -14.40 -5.66
N ALA A 147 -10.21 -15.65 -5.44
CA ALA A 147 -11.16 -16.00 -4.38
C ALA A 147 -10.57 -15.71 -2.98
N ALA A 148 -9.27 -15.92 -2.79
CA ALA A 148 -8.58 -15.60 -1.54
C ALA A 148 -8.60 -14.10 -1.23
N VAL A 149 -8.26 -13.24 -2.21
CA VAL A 149 -8.29 -11.77 -2.04
C VAL A 149 -9.70 -11.27 -1.72
N ARG A 150 -10.72 -11.81 -2.39
CA ARG A 150 -12.13 -11.49 -2.11
C ARG A 150 -12.52 -11.88 -0.69
N LEU A 151 -12.18 -13.11 -0.27
CA LEU A 151 -12.46 -13.59 1.07
C LEU A 151 -11.77 -12.76 2.17
N GLU A 152 -10.50 -12.36 1.98
CA GLU A 152 -9.79 -11.48 2.92
C GLU A 152 -10.55 -10.16 3.13
N THR A 153 -11.00 -9.56 2.02
CA THR A 153 -11.76 -8.31 2.01
C THR A 153 -13.10 -8.47 2.72
N GLU A 154 -13.84 -9.54 2.43
CA GLU A 154 -15.14 -9.81 3.07
C GLU A 154 -15.00 -10.05 4.58
N LEU A 155 -14.08 -10.92 4.99
CA LEU A 155 -13.83 -11.22 6.41
C LEU A 155 -13.41 -9.95 7.17
N ARG A 156 -12.50 -9.15 6.62
CA ARG A 156 -12.10 -7.87 7.21
C ARG A 156 -13.30 -6.95 7.39
N ASN A 157 -14.13 -6.78 6.36
CA ASN A 157 -15.32 -5.92 6.42
C ASN A 157 -16.37 -6.41 7.43
N HIS A 158 -16.53 -7.72 7.61
CA HIS A 158 -17.45 -8.28 8.61
C HIS A 158 -16.94 -8.11 10.04
N LEU A 159 -15.64 -8.34 10.26
CA LEU A 159 -15.00 -8.17 11.56
C LEU A 159 -14.95 -6.69 11.99
N GLN A 160 -14.67 -5.77 11.07
CA GLN A 160 -14.64 -4.32 11.35
C GLN A 160 -16.03 -3.74 11.71
N ARG A 161 -17.11 -4.29 11.15
CA ARG A 161 -18.48 -3.81 11.41
C ARG A 161 -18.91 -3.89 12.89
N GLY A 162 -18.30 -4.75 13.69
CA GLY A 162 -18.56 -4.85 15.13
C GLY A 162 -17.80 -3.82 15.96
N GLY A 163 -16.74 -3.20 15.42
CA GLY A 163 -15.93 -2.18 16.09
C GLY A 163 -15.05 -2.67 17.24
N ASP A 164 -15.08 -3.97 17.54
CA ASP A 164 -14.48 -4.61 18.71
C ASP A 164 -13.18 -5.37 18.43
N VAL A 165 -12.87 -5.58 17.13
CA VAL A 165 -11.67 -6.28 16.68
C VAL A 165 -10.63 -5.27 16.15
N PRO A 166 -9.56 -4.97 16.91
CA PRO A 166 -8.48 -4.10 16.44
C PRO A 166 -7.61 -4.87 15.46
N PHE A 167 -7.49 -4.36 14.23
CA PHE A 167 -6.56 -4.92 13.25
C PHE A 167 -5.16 -4.35 13.45
N VAL A 168 -4.15 -5.11 13.05
CA VAL A 168 -2.77 -4.59 12.93
C VAL A 168 -2.77 -3.36 12.04
N ASP A 169 -2.12 -2.30 12.51
CA ASP A 169 -1.87 -1.10 11.72
C ASP A 169 -0.70 -1.35 10.75
N LEU A 170 -1.06 -1.68 9.50
CA LEU A 170 -0.08 -1.87 8.43
C LEU A 170 0.71 -0.59 8.10
N GLY A 171 0.21 0.60 8.46
CA GLY A 171 0.92 1.87 8.28
C GLY A 171 2.11 2.00 9.24
N GLN A 172 1.95 1.48 10.46
CA GLN A 172 3.05 1.39 11.42
C GLN A 172 4.01 0.25 11.08
N ALA A 173 3.48 -0.92 10.68
CA ALA A 173 4.31 -2.07 10.32
C ALA A 173 5.10 -1.87 9.01
N PHE A 174 4.54 -1.10 8.08
CA PHE A 174 5.11 -0.81 6.77
C PHE A 174 4.89 0.66 6.42
N PRO A 175 5.72 1.56 6.97
CA PRO A 175 5.63 2.97 6.65
C PRO A 175 5.82 3.19 5.14
N PRO A 176 5.08 4.13 4.53
CA PRO A 176 5.24 4.44 3.13
C PRO A 176 6.67 4.93 2.86
N SER A 177 7.26 4.49 1.76
CA SER A 177 8.56 4.98 1.30
C SER A 177 8.48 6.47 0.96
N GLU A 178 9.54 7.21 1.30
CA GLU A 178 9.65 8.62 0.91
C GLU A 178 9.69 8.76 -0.63
N PRO A 179 9.09 9.84 -1.19
CA PRO A 179 9.22 10.15 -2.61
C PRO A 179 10.67 10.20 -3.05
N LEU A 180 10.98 9.57 -4.18
CA LEU A 180 12.33 9.63 -4.73
C LEU A 180 12.63 11.04 -5.24
N PRO A 181 13.83 11.59 -4.98
CA PRO A 181 14.19 12.89 -5.51
C PRO A 181 14.24 12.83 -7.04
N LEU A 182 13.58 13.79 -7.70
CA LEU A 182 13.54 13.89 -9.16
C LEU A 182 14.76 14.67 -9.68
N THR A 183 15.95 14.21 -9.31
CA THR A 183 17.23 14.92 -9.51
C THR A 183 17.44 15.42 -10.94
N LYS A 184 17.08 14.63 -11.95
CA LYS A 184 17.15 15.04 -13.36
C LYS A 184 16.18 16.18 -13.69
N ALA A 185 14.94 16.11 -13.19
CA ALA A 185 13.95 17.16 -13.43
C ALA A 185 14.32 18.44 -12.67
N ASP A 186 14.79 18.30 -11.43
CA ASP A 186 15.28 19.41 -10.61
C ASP A 186 16.51 20.08 -11.28
N ALA A 187 17.47 19.32 -11.81
CA ALA A 187 18.62 19.87 -12.52
C ALA A 187 18.22 20.65 -13.79
N LEU A 188 17.29 20.12 -14.59
CA LEU A 188 16.77 20.81 -15.77
C LEU A 188 16.04 22.10 -15.41
N PHE A 189 15.32 22.11 -14.28
CA PHE A 189 14.69 23.31 -13.75
C PHE A 189 15.73 24.37 -13.38
N GLU A 190 16.80 24.01 -12.65
CA GLU A 190 17.86 24.95 -12.29
C GLU A 190 18.66 25.45 -13.50
N GLU A 191 18.92 24.60 -14.50
CA GLU A 191 19.48 25.02 -15.80
C GLU A 191 18.59 26.05 -16.49
N GLY A 192 17.28 25.81 -16.52
CA GLY A 192 16.30 26.76 -17.08
C GLY A 192 16.24 28.07 -16.32
N ARG A 193 16.35 28.02 -14.99
CA ARG A 193 16.41 29.20 -14.12
C ARG A 193 17.66 30.03 -14.39
N GLY A 194 18.82 29.38 -14.50
CA GLY A 194 20.07 30.05 -14.88
C GLY A 194 19.98 30.71 -16.25
N ALA A 195 19.35 30.07 -17.24
CA ALA A 195 19.11 30.67 -18.55
C ALA A 195 18.17 31.89 -18.46
N TYR A 196 17.08 31.79 -17.68
CA TYR A 196 16.13 32.87 -17.46
C TYR A 196 16.78 34.09 -16.81
N ASP A 197 17.58 33.87 -15.75
CA ASP A 197 18.29 34.92 -15.02
C ASP A 197 19.35 35.62 -15.90
N ASN A 198 19.92 34.89 -16.87
CA ASN A 198 20.84 35.44 -17.87
C ASN A 198 20.14 36.11 -19.06
N LEU A 199 18.80 36.25 -19.02
CA LEU A 199 17.98 36.81 -20.10
C LEU A 199 18.11 36.04 -21.43
N ASP A 200 18.26 34.72 -21.35
CA ASP A 200 18.18 33.80 -22.49
C ASP A 200 16.85 33.02 -22.46
N PRO A 201 15.74 33.65 -22.92
CA PRO A 201 14.41 33.05 -22.83
C PRO A 201 14.21 31.84 -23.76
N GLU A 202 14.97 31.71 -24.85
CA GLU A 202 14.90 30.54 -25.74
C GLU A 202 15.48 29.30 -25.06
N MET A 203 16.67 29.42 -24.47
CA MET A 203 17.28 28.33 -23.71
C MET A 203 16.45 28.00 -22.47
N ALA A 204 15.97 29.02 -21.75
CA ALA A 204 15.12 28.82 -20.57
C ALA A 204 13.86 28.03 -20.92
N GLU A 205 13.15 28.42 -21.98
CA GLU A 205 11.96 27.72 -22.46
C GLU A 205 12.26 26.25 -22.79
N ALA A 206 13.37 25.96 -23.47
CA ALA A 206 13.78 24.60 -23.81
C ALA A 206 14.00 23.76 -22.54
N ARG A 207 14.77 24.26 -21.57
CA ARG A 207 15.08 23.56 -20.33
C ARG A 207 13.86 23.34 -19.45
N PHE A 208 12.99 24.35 -19.31
CA PHE A 208 11.75 24.17 -18.56
C PHE A 208 10.78 23.18 -19.23
N ARG A 209 10.70 23.12 -20.58
CA ARG A 209 9.93 22.06 -21.25
C ARG A 209 10.48 20.67 -20.94
N GLU A 210 11.80 20.50 -20.97
CA GLU A 210 12.44 19.23 -20.60
C GLU A 210 12.20 18.87 -19.14
N ALA A 211 12.27 19.85 -18.23
CA ALA A 211 11.97 19.68 -16.81
C ALA A 211 10.52 19.22 -16.60
N VAL A 212 9.54 19.88 -17.23
CA VAL A 212 8.12 19.45 -17.22
C VAL A 212 7.99 18.00 -17.69
N ALA A 213 8.60 17.66 -18.83
CA ALA A 213 8.54 16.30 -19.36
C ALA A 213 9.20 15.26 -18.43
N ALA A 214 10.20 15.65 -17.65
CA ALA A 214 10.83 14.81 -16.65
C ALA A 214 9.94 14.64 -15.41
N TYR A 215 9.34 15.72 -14.89
CA TYR A 215 8.38 15.67 -13.79
C TYR A 215 7.15 14.82 -14.12
N GLU A 216 6.63 14.93 -15.34
CA GLU A 216 5.44 14.19 -15.77
C GLU A 216 5.67 12.67 -15.95
N LYS A 217 6.92 12.20 -15.96
CA LYS A 217 7.23 10.76 -16.01
C LYS A 217 7.08 10.06 -14.66
N ALA A 218 7.10 10.81 -13.56
CA ALA A 218 7.07 10.28 -12.21
C ALA A 218 5.99 10.97 -11.36
N PRO A 219 4.68 10.79 -11.67
CA PRO A 219 3.59 11.44 -10.93
C PRO A 219 3.54 11.06 -9.44
N GLY A 220 4.11 9.93 -9.04
CA GLY A 220 4.12 9.46 -7.65
C GLY A 220 5.09 10.22 -6.75
N ASP A 221 6.21 10.66 -7.33
CA ASP A 221 7.28 11.38 -6.64
C ASP A 221 7.20 12.91 -6.86
N LEU A 222 6.21 13.34 -7.64
CA LEU A 222 6.04 14.71 -8.06
C LEU A 222 5.65 15.62 -6.89
N ARG A 223 6.37 16.73 -6.76
CA ARG A 223 5.96 17.87 -5.93
C ARG A 223 5.10 18.84 -6.76
N PRO A 224 3.79 18.99 -6.47
CA PRO A 224 2.89 19.85 -7.24
C PRO A 224 3.37 21.30 -7.34
N GLN A 225 3.92 21.83 -6.25
CA GLN A 225 4.51 23.17 -6.17
C GLN A 225 5.62 23.35 -7.20
N ARG A 226 6.52 22.37 -7.32
CA ARG A 226 7.64 22.42 -8.27
C ARG A 226 7.18 22.33 -9.71
N LEU A 227 6.18 21.50 -10.01
CA LEU A 227 5.59 21.45 -11.35
C LEU A 227 4.92 22.79 -11.71
N SER A 228 4.17 23.35 -10.78
CA SER A 228 3.51 24.64 -10.93
C SER A 228 4.52 25.77 -11.16
N GLU A 229 5.59 25.83 -10.38
CA GLU A 229 6.70 26.77 -10.53
C GLU A 229 7.38 26.61 -11.90
N THR A 230 7.66 25.38 -12.33
CA THR A 230 8.25 25.10 -13.65
C THR A 230 7.36 25.62 -14.78
N TYR A 231 6.04 25.42 -14.70
CA TYR A 231 5.09 25.97 -15.65
C TYR A 231 5.00 27.50 -15.61
N LEU A 232 5.12 28.10 -14.44
CA LEU A 232 5.16 29.55 -14.29
C LEU A 232 6.38 30.15 -15.00
N PHE A 233 7.57 29.61 -14.74
CA PHE A 233 8.80 30.05 -15.43
C PHE A 233 8.74 29.80 -16.93
N LEU A 234 8.24 28.63 -17.36
CA LEU A 234 8.02 28.34 -18.78
C LEU A 234 7.10 29.37 -19.45
N GLY A 235 6.03 29.78 -18.76
CA GLY A 235 5.12 30.82 -19.25
C GLY A 235 5.80 32.18 -19.35
N ALA A 236 6.60 32.56 -18.36
CA ALA A 236 7.36 33.80 -18.37
C ALA A 236 8.42 33.82 -19.49
N SER A 237 9.20 32.74 -19.67
CA SER A 237 10.15 32.60 -20.78
C SER A 237 9.48 32.75 -22.15
N ARG A 238 8.33 32.09 -22.35
CA ARG A 238 7.56 32.21 -23.61
C ARG A 238 7.07 33.63 -23.86
N MET A 239 6.67 34.33 -22.81
CA MET A 239 6.22 35.71 -22.93
C MET A 239 7.38 36.64 -23.34
N LEU A 240 8.59 36.41 -22.82
CA LEU A 240 9.81 37.09 -23.25
C LEU A 240 10.17 36.78 -24.72
N ASN A 241 9.90 35.55 -25.18
CA ASN A 241 10.03 35.16 -26.59
C ASN A 241 8.92 35.71 -27.51
N GLY A 242 7.93 36.43 -26.95
CA GLY A 242 6.77 36.93 -27.71
C GLY A 242 5.67 35.88 -27.97
N ASP A 243 5.82 34.63 -27.51
CA ASP A 243 4.79 33.59 -27.58
C ASP A 243 3.75 33.75 -26.47
N THR A 244 2.89 34.75 -26.64
CA THR A 244 1.82 35.07 -25.69
C THR A 244 0.79 33.94 -25.54
N ALA A 245 0.52 33.20 -26.61
CA ALA A 245 -0.43 32.09 -26.60
C ALA A 245 0.11 30.90 -25.80
N GLY A 246 1.36 30.51 -26.07
CA GLY A 246 2.02 29.47 -25.30
C GLY A 246 2.32 29.88 -23.86
N ALA A 247 2.58 31.17 -23.59
CA ALA A 247 2.72 31.69 -22.24
C ALA A 247 1.45 31.48 -21.41
N LYS A 248 0.30 31.87 -21.98
CA LYS A 248 -1.01 31.68 -21.36
C LYS A 248 -1.28 30.20 -21.07
N GLU A 249 -1.01 29.30 -22.01
CA GLU A 249 -1.18 27.86 -21.80
C GLU A 249 -0.36 27.35 -20.61
N SER A 250 0.90 27.78 -20.51
CA SER A 250 1.77 27.42 -19.38
C SER A 250 1.25 27.95 -18.06
N PHE A 251 0.76 29.20 -18.00
CA PHE A 251 0.16 29.75 -16.78
C PHE A 251 -1.11 29.01 -16.35
N LEU A 252 -1.97 28.63 -17.31
CA LEU A 252 -3.14 27.79 -17.01
C LEU A 252 -2.72 26.46 -16.37
N ARG A 253 -1.70 25.78 -16.94
CA ARG A 253 -1.17 24.53 -16.38
C ARG A 253 -0.52 24.72 -15.01
N SER A 254 0.14 25.86 -14.77
CA SER A 254 0.70 26.20 -13.47
C SER A 254 -0.38 26.29 -12.39
N VAL A 255 -1.48 27.01 -12.66
CA VAL A 255 -2.62 27.14 -11.74
C VAL A 255 -3.32 25.81 -11.49
N VAL A 256 -3.44 24.96 -12.52
CA VAL A 256 -4.04 23.62 -12.39
C VAL A 256 -3.16 22.73 -11.50
N ALA A 257 -1.84 22.75 -11.71
CA ALA A 257 -0.87 21.97 -10.94
C ALA A 257 -0.86 22.33 -9.45
N ASP A 258 -0.93 23.63 -9.13
CA ASP A 258 -1.09 24.12 -7.75
C ASP A 258 -1.87 25.45 -7.74
N ALA A 259 -3.03 25.44 -7.08
CA ALA A 259 -3.91 26.60 -7.00
C ALA A 259 -3.40 27.69 -6.04
N SER A 260 -2.46 27.35 -5.15
CA SER A 260 -1.87 28.25 -4.18
C SER A 260 -0.74 29.11 -4.76
N THR A 261 -0.11 28.68 -5.86
CA THR A 261 1.02 29.37 -6.50
C THR A 261 0.71 30.82 -6.87
N ARG A 262 1.62 31.73 -6.52
CA ARG A 262 1.61 33.13 -6.96
C ARG A 262 2.98 33.50 -7.53
N PRO A 263 3.05 34.23 -8.65
CA PRO A 263 4.32 34.74 -9.13
C PRO A 263 4.89 35.76 -8.13
N ASP A 264 6.17 35.62 -7.78
CA ASP A 264 6.86 36.61 -6.94
C ASP A 264 7.01 37.94 -7.70
N LYS A 265 6.58 39.05 -7.06
CA LYS A 265 6.67 40.40 -7.63
C LYS A 265 8.11 40.90 -7.81
N ALA A 266 9.06 40.34 -7.06
CA ALA A 266 10.46 40.66 -7.21
C ALA A 266 11.09 39.96 -8.43
N LEU A 267 10.57 38.80 -8.82
CA LEU A 267 11.11 37.98 -9.91
C LEU A 267 10.35 38.18 -11.23
N PHE A 268 9.05 38.47 -11.15
CA PHE A 268 8.16 38.56 -12.31
C PHE A 268 7.54 39.96 -12.41
N GLY A 269 7.76 40.59 -13.57
CA GLY A 269 7.20 41.91 -13.89
C GLY A 269 5.68 41.94 -13.99
N GLN A 270 5.12 43.15 -14.08
CA GLN A 270 3.66 43.38 -14.04
C GLN A 270 2.90 42.59 -15.12
N ASP A 271 3.49 42.40 -16.30
CA ASP A 271 2.84 41.67 -17.40
C ASP A 271 2.65 40.19 -17.07
N VAL A 272 3.65 39.55 -16.44
CA VAL A 272 3.56 38.14 -16.01
C VAL A 272 2.52 38.01 -14.90
N GLN A 273 2.54 38.93 -13.93
CA GLN A 273 1.57 38.97 -12.83
C GLN A 273 0.14 39.03 -13.37
N LYS A 274 -0.11 39.99 -14.27
CA LYS A 274 -1.41 40.16 -14.91
C LYS A 274 -1.82 38.93 -15.72
N ALA A 275 -0.93 38.39 -16.55
CA ALA A 275 -1.23 37.23 -17.38
C ALA A 275 -1.52 35.97 -16.53
N PHE A 276 -0.83 35.80 -15.40
CA PHE A 276 -1.08 34.70 -14.48
C PHE A 276 -2.43 34.86 -13.75
N ASP A 277 -2.75 36.07 -13.29
CA ASP A 277 -4.04 36.37 -12.66
C ASP A 277 -5.20 36.16 -13.65
N ASP A 278 -5.03 36.58 -14.92
CA ASP A 278 -5.99 36.33 -16.01
C ASP A 278 -6.17 34.82 -16.23
N ALA A 279 -5.08 34.04 -16.28
CA ALA A 279 -5.14 32.58 -16.41
C ALA A 279 -5.85 31.92 -15.22
N ARG A 280 -5.60 32.41 -13.99
CA ARG A 280 -6.26 31.89 -12.79
C ARG A 280 -7.75 32.17 -12.79
N ALA A 281 -8.16 33.38 -13.19
CA ALA A 281 -9.57 33.73 -13.35
C ALA A 281 -10.25 32.85 -14.41
N GLU A 282 -9.55 32.52 -15.50
CA GLU A 282 -10.05 31.62 -16.53
C GLU A 282 -10.26 30.19 -16.02
N VAL A 283 -9.29 29.61 -15.30
CA VAL A 283 -9.46 28.28 -14.68
C VAL A 283 -10.64 28.27 -13.71
N ALA A 284 -10.80 29.33 -12.90
CA ALA A 284 -11.89 29.45 -11.94
C ALA A 284 -13.27 29.62 -12.59
N ALA A 285 -13.33 30.21 -13.79
CA ALA A 285 -14.57 30.39 -14.54
C ALA A 285 -15.04 29.10 -15.23
N GLN A 286 -14.16 28.11 -15.43
CA GLN A 286 -14.54 26.84 -16.03
C GLN A 286 -15.34 25.99 -15.04
N PRO A 287 -16.41 25.30 -15.49
CA PRO A 287 -17.17 24.42 -14.62
C PRO A 287 -16.29 23.25 -14.18
N ALA A 288 -16.21 23.05 -12.87
CA ALA A 288 -15.44 21.96 -12.29
C ALA A 288 -15.89 20.59 -12.84
N GLY A 289 -14.93 19.68 -13.03
CA GLY A 289 -15.20 18.29 -13.36
C GLY A 289 -15.30 17.44 -12.10
N THR A 290 -15.54 16.14 -12.30
CA THR A 290 -15.66 15.14 -11.23
C THR A 290 -14.59 14.06 -11.41
N LEU A 291 -13.85 13.74 -10.35
CA LEU A 291 -12.87 12.64 -10.31
C LEU A 291 -13.42 11.48 -9.48
N VAL A 292 -13.53 10.31 -10.09
CA VAL A 292 -13.91 9.04 -9.44
C VAL A 292 -12.69 8.14 -9.37
N VAL A 293 -12.40 7.60 -8.19
CA VAL A 293 -11.21 6.75 -7.99
C VAL A 293 -11.61 5.45 -7.29
N ASP A 294 -11.35 4.34 -7.97
CA ASP A 294 -11.54 3.00 -7.45
C ASP A 294 -10.17 2.33 -7.27
N SER A 295 -10.02 1.51 -6.23
CA SER A 295 -8.84 0.66 -6.10
C SER A 295 -9.16 -0.77 -5.69
N LEU A 296 -8.26 -1.67 -6.06
CA LEU A 296 -8.23 -3.05 -5.58
C LEU A 296 -6.86 -3.34 -4.97
N PRO A 297 -6.77 -3.66 -3.66
CA PRO A 297 -7.83 -3.62 -2.64
C PRO A 297 -8.43 -2.21 -2.40
N ALA A 298 -9.64 -2.17 -1.83
CA ALA A 298 -10.33 -0.94 -1.44
C ALA A 298 -9.79 -0.37 -0.11
N GLY A 299 -10.13 0.88 0.21
CA GLY A 299 -9.68 1.57 1.42
C GLY A 299 -8.32 2.25 1.27
N ALA A 300 -7.85 2.45 0.04
CA ALA A 300 -6.59 3.14 -0.24
C ALA A 300 -6.77 4.66 -0.13
N GLN A 301 -5.77 5.35 0.43
CA GLN A 301 -5.71 6.80 0.48
C GLN A 301 -5.50 7.36 -0.93
N VAL A 302 -6.25 8.39 -1.28
CA VAL A 302 -6.17 9.09 -2.56
C VAL A 302 -5.66 10.50 -2.32
N ARG A 303 -4.58 10.84 -3.01
CA ARG A 303 -4.02 12.20 -3.06
C ARG A 303 -4.10 12.76 -4.47
N VAL A 304 -4.50 14.02 -4.58
CA VAL A 304 -4.59 14.75 -5.86
C VAL A 304 -3.84 16.06 -5.69
N ARG A 305 -2.85 16.32 -6.55
CA ARG A 305 -1.94 17.49 -6.39
C ARG A 305 -1.33 17.57 -4.99
N GLY A 306 -0.90 16.43 -4.46
CA GLY A 306 -0.26 16.35 -3.14
C GLY A 306 -1.20 16.49 -1.94
N GLU A 307 -2.47 16.85 -2.14
CA GLU A 307 -3.48 16.98 -1.08
C GLU A 307 -4.28 15.69 -0.91
N ASP A 308 -4.56 15.31 0.34
CA ASP A 308 -5.44 14.19 0.68
C ASP A 308 -6.90 14.52 0.37
N VAL A 309 -7.51 13.77 -0.55
CA VAL A 309 -8.91 13.99 -0.98
C VAL A 309 -9.89 12.96 -0.42
N GLY A 310 -9.38 11.83 0.10
CA GLY A 310 -10.20 10.78 0.73
C GLY A 310 -9.66 9.37 0.51
N VAL A 311 -10.54 8.38 0.67
CA VAL A 311 -10.22 6.95 0.54
C VAL A 311 -11.08 6.27 -0.53
N THR A 312 -10.56 5.22 -1.16
CA THR A 312 -11.29 4.45 -2.18
C THR A 312 -12.33 3.50 -1.56
N PRO A 313 -13.49 3.26 -2.23
CA PRO A 313 -13.96 3.90 -3.46
C PRO A 313 -14.37 5.35 -3.25
N LEU A 314 -13.78 6.26 -4.04
CA LEU A 314 -14.03 7.69 -3.99
C LEU A 314 -15.11 8.05 -5.01
N LYS A 315 -16.32 8.41 -4.53
CA LYS A 315 -17.55 8.52 -5.35
C LYS A 315 -17.70 9.81 -6.17
N GLY A 316 -16.65 10.60 -6.32
CA GLY A 316 -16.68 11.85 -7.09
C GLY A 316 -16.24 13.05 -6.27
N VAL A 317 -14.99 13.49 -6.47
CA VAL A 317 -14.47 14.76 -5.93
C VAL A 317 -14.50 15.81 -7.02
N SER A 318 -14.90 17.04 -6.67
CA SER A 318 -14.87 18.16 -7.60
C SER A 318 -13.44 18.65 -7.78
N VAL A 319 -12.97 18.72 -9.03
CA VAL A 319 -11.61 19.14 -9.37
C VAL A 319 -11.67 20.11 -10.54
N ALA A 320 -10.80 21.13 -10.53
CA ALA A 320 -10.65 22.04 -11.65
C ALA A 320 -10.35 21.25 -12.94
N PRO A 321 -10.85 21.69 -14.12
CA PRO A 321 -10.51 21.02 -15.36
C PRO A 321 -9.00 21.08 -15.65
N GLY A 322 -8.48 20.03 -16.28
CA GLY A 322 -7.08 19.87 -16.62
C GLY A 322 -6.47 18.56 -16.14
N ARG A 323 -5.15 18.48 -16.24
CA ARG A 323 -4.37 17.27 -15.96
C ARG A 323 -3.86 17.28 -14.51
N HIS A 324 -4.25 16.29 -13.73
CA HIS A 324 -3.91 16.20 -12.30
C HIS A 324 -3.11 14.94 -11.98
N PRO A 325 -2.00 15.04 -11.22
CA PRO A 325 -1.36 13.86 -10.67
C PRO A 325 -2.24 13.28 -9.56
N VAL A 326 -2.60 12.01 -9.71
CA VAL A 326 -3.36 11.21 -8.74
C VAL A 326 -2.44 10.14 -8.20
N VAL A 327 -2.27 10.11 -6.88
CA VAL A 327 -1.49 9.10 -6.16
C VAL A 327 -2.44 8.31 -5.26
N VAL A 328 -2.48 7.00 -5.44
CA VAL A 328 -3.27 6.07 -4.64
C VAL A 328 -2.30 5.20 -3.85
N SER A 329 -2.39 5.27 -2.52
CA SER A 329 -1.48 4.58 -1.61
C SER A 329 -2.25 3.82 -0.56
N LEU A 330 -1.84 2.58 -0.30
CA LEU A 330 -2.36 1.76 0.79
C LEU A 330 -1.19 1.24 1.61
N PRO A 331 -1.25 1.26 2.95
CA PRO A 331 -0.18 0.73 3.78
C PRO A 331 0.24 -0.70 3.42
N GLY A 332 1.56 -0.94 3.42
CA GLY A 332 2.16 -2.20 2.99
C GLY A 332 2.06 -2.50 1.49
N HIS A 333 1.49 -1.62 0.67
CA HIS A 333 1.41 -1.78 -0.79
C HIS A 333 2.28 -0.76 -1.51
N THR A 334 2.66 -1.08 -2.75
CA THR A 334 3.32 -0.14 -3.64
C THR A 334 2.31 0.90 -4.13
N SER A 335 2.65 2.18 -4.02
CA SER A 335 1.78 3.27 -4.46
C SER A 335 1.56 3.24 -5.97
N TYR A 336 0.33 3.49 -6.38
CA TYR A 336 -0.03 3.69 -7.78
C TYR A 336 -0.11 5.18 -8.07
N ALA A 337 0.45 5.63 -9.19
CA ALA A 337 0.40 7.03 -9.58
C ALA A 337 0.13 7.19 -11.07
N GLN A 338 -0.76 8.12 -11.42
CA GLN A 338 -1.10 8.43 -12.81
C GLN A 338 -1.57 9.88 -12.93
N PHE A 339 -1.37 10.50 -14.09
CA PHE A 339 -2.10 11.71 -14.45
C PHE A 339 -3.52 11.38 -14.93
N ALA A 340 -4.51 12.03 -14.32
CA ALA A 340 -5.91 12.00 -14.74
C ALA A 340 -6.27 13.30 -15.47
N GLU A 341 -6.87 13.18 -16.65
CA GLU A 341 -7.35 14.32 -17.43
C GLU A 341 -8.82 14.58 -17.11
N VAL A 342 -9.13 15.71 -16.49
CA VAL A 342 -10.49 16.12 -16.08
C VAL A 342 -11.01 17.16 -17.06
N LYS A 343 -12.11 16.85 -17.76
CA LYS A 343 -12.77 17.79 -18.67
C LYS A 343 -13.73 18.74 -17.91
N PRO A 344 -13.97 19.97 -18.42
CA PRO A 344 -14.99 20.86 -17.86
C PRO A 344 -16.36 20.20 -17.82
N ALA A 345 -17.03 20.25 -16.66
CA ALA A 345 -18.29 19.55 -16.38
C ALA A 345 -18.30 18.03 -16.70
N GLY A 346 -17.13 17.42 -16.90
CA GLY A 346 -16.97 16.02 -17.25
C GLY A 346 -16.58 15.16 -16.05
N SER A 347 -16.54 13.84 -16.26
CA SER A 347 -16.07 12.87 -15.27
C SER A 347 -14.80 12.17 -15.74
N ALA A 348 -13.78 12.10 -14.88
CA ALA A 348 -12.60 11.27 -15.06
C ALA A 348 -12.64 10.09 -14.09
N GLN A 349 -12.26 8.90 -14.54
CA GLN A 349 -12.20 7.70 -13.70
C GLN A 349 -10.78 7.14 -13.66
N VAL A 350 -10.28 6.85 -12.45
CA VAL A 350 -9.02 6.16 -12.20
C VAL A 350 -9.31 4.83 -11.52
N LYS A 351 -8.76 3.74 -12.07
CA LYS A 351 -8.85 2.40 -11.47
C LYS A 351 -7.44 1.93 -11.15
N ALA A 352 -7.11 1.87 -9.87
CA ALA A 352 -5.81 1.45 -9.39
C ALA A 352 -5.82 -0.01 -8.91
N THR A 353 -4.89 -0.82 -9.38
CA THR A 353 -4.60 -2.13 -8.78
C THR A 353 -3.31 -2.00 -7.99
N LEU A 354 -3.35 -2.22 -6.68
CA LEU A 354 -2.20 -2.06 -5.79
C LEU A 354 -1.55 -3.41 -5.52
N GLU A 355 -0.25 -3.49 -5.79
CA GLU A 355 0.55 -4.67 -5.51
C GLU A 355 1.17 -4.59 -4.11
N PRO A 356 1.29 -5.70 -3.36
CA PRO A 356 1.99 -5.71 -2.08
C PRO A 356 3.43 -5.20 -2.24
N GLY A 357 3.90 -4.37 -1.31
CA GLY A 357 5.30 -3.97 -1.24
C GLY A 357 6.18 -5.12 -0.77
N PRO A 358 7.52 -5.02 -0.89
CA PRO A 358 8.45 -6.11 -0.54
C PRO A 358 8.25 -6.66 0.88
N GLY A 359 8.00 -5.76 1.85
CA GLY A 359 7.74 -6.14 3.23
C GLY A 359 6.48 -6.98 3.41
N LEU A 360 5.35 -6.53 2.85
CA LEU A 360 4.08 -7.27 2.92
C LEU A 360 4.12 -8.54 2.08
N SER A 361 4.82 -8.54 0.95
CA SER A 361 5.00 -9.73 0.09
C SER A 361 5.66 -10.87 0.86
N ALA A 362 6.76 -10.60 1.59
CA ALA A 362 7.43 -11.59 2.42
C ALA A 362 6.50 -12.18 3.50
N ILE A 363 5.64 -11.36 4.09
CA ILE A 363 4.61 -11.82 5.04
C ILE A 363 3.56 -12.69 4.36
N ARG A 364 3.07 -12.27 3.19
CA ARG A 364 2.08 -13.05 2.44
C ARG A 364 2.64 -14.42 2.03
N GLU A 365 3.91 -14.51 1.65
CA GLU A 365 4.58 -15.78 1.39
C GLU A 365 4.68 -16.67 2.65
N ALA A 366 5.02 -16.08 3.79
CA ALA A 366 4.99 -16.79 5.08
C ALA A 366 3.57 -17.27 5.42
N ALA A 367 2.55 -16.45 5.17
CA ALA A 367 1.15 -16.81 5.38
C ALA A 367 0.72 -17.96 4.47
N VAL A 368 1.22 -18.03 3.22
CA VAL A 368 0.96 -19.16 2.31
C VAL A 368 1.54 -20.47 2.87
N ARG A 369 2.75 -20.43 3.45
CA ARG A 369 3.35 -21.60 4.12
C ARG A 369 2.57 -22.00 5.37
N ALA A 370 2.19 -21.02 6.19
CA ALA A 370 1.36 -21.21 7.38
C ALA A 370 -0.06 -21.70 7.04
N GLY A 371 -0.57 -21.37 5.85
CA GLY A 371 -1.85 -21.82 5.31
C GLY A 371 -1.85 -23.24 4.73
N SER A 372 -0.70 -23.91 4.69
CA SER A 372 -0.60 -25.27 4.17
C SER A 372 -1.38 -26.28 5.02
N LYS A 373 -1.75 -27.41 4.42
CA LYS A 373 -2.45 -28.48 5.15
C LYS A 373 -1.62 -28.99 6.34
N ALA A 374 -0.32 -29.18 6.15
CA ALA A 374 0.59 -29.62 7.20
C ALA A 374 0.65 -28.63 8.38
N ALA A 375 0.68 -27.32 8.09
CA ALA A 375 0.68 -26.29 9.13
C ALA A 375 -0.65 -26.23 9.89
N PHE A 376 -1.79 -26.42 9.22
CA PHE A 376 -3.11 -26.46 9.85
C PHE A 376 -3.31 -27.70 10.72
N ASP A 377 -2.75 -28.85 10.30
CA ASP A 377 -2.81 -30.12 11.02
C ASP A 377 -1.87 -30.15 12.25
N SER A 378 -0.84 -29.29 12.29
CA SER A 378 0.11 -29.17 13.42
C SER A 378 -0.60 -29.01 14.75
N GLU A 379 -0.11 -29.62 15.84
CA GLU A 379 -0.67 -29.43 17.18
C GLU A 379 -0.17 -28.16 17.86
N THR A 380 1.07 -27.78 17.56
CA THR A 380 1.73 -26.58 18.09
C THR A 380 1.70 -25.44 17.07
N LEU A 381 1.95 -24.23 17.57
CA LEU A 381 2.02 -23.02 16.76
C LEU A 381 3.10 -23.17 15.67
N PRO A 382 2.76 -23.12 14.37
CA PRO A 382 3.76 -23.22 13.30
C PRO A 382 4.75 -22.05 13.36
N PRO A 383 6.05 -22.28 13.07
CA PRO A 383 7.07 -21.24 13.16
C PRO A 383 6.79 -20.05 12.22
N GLU A 384 6.19 -20.28 11.06
CA GLU A 384 5.79 -19.20 10.14
C GLU A 384 4.65 -18.34 10.73
N THR A 385 3.73 -18.96 11.49
CA THR A 385 2.63 -18.26 12.17
C THR A 385 3.18 -17.34 13.25
N ALA A 386 4.14 -17.85 14.05
CA ALA A 386 4.85 -17.06 15.05
C ALA A 386 5.63 -15.89 14.40
N ALA A 387 6.40 -16.15 13.34
CA ALA A 387 7.18 -15.13 12.66
C ALA A 387 6.34 -14.00 12.05
N ILE A 388 5.15 -14.33 11.51
CA ILE A 388 4.21 -13.31 11.02
C ILE A 388 3.69 -12.45 12.18
N ALA A 389 3.31 -13.09 13.28
CA ALA A 389 2.78 -12.40 14.44
C ALA A 389 3.80 -11.47 15.07
N ASP A 390 5.04 -11.94 15.27
CA ASP A 390 6.13 -11.12 15.81
C ASP A 390 6.43 -9.91 14.90
N ARG A 391 6.46 -10.12 13.58
CA ARG A 391 6.75 -9.04 12.62
C ARG A 391 5.64 -7.98 12.54
N LEU A 392 4.40 -8.38 12.80
CA LEU A 392 3.24 -7.49 12.76
C LEU A 392 2.82 -6.98 14.14
N ASP A 393 3.54 -7.37 15.19
CA ASP A 393 3.12 -7.20 16.59
C ASP A 393 1.67 -7.67 16.82
N ALA A 394 1.28 -8.77 16.17
CA ALA A 394 -0.07 -9.29 16.20
C ALA A 394 -0.24 -10.29 17.35
N ARG A 395 -1.30 -10.13 18.14
CA ARG A 395 -1.66 -11.14 19.14
C ARG A 395 -2.41 -12.31 18.51
N TYR A 396 -3.32 -12.01 17.60
CA TYR A 396 -4.13 -13.01 16.93
C TYR A 396 -3.75 -13.10 15.46
N LEU A 397 -3.52 -14.31 14.96
CA LEU A 397 -3.35 -14.57 13.54
C LEU A 397 -4.55 -15.37 13.01
N VAL A 398 -5.29 -14.78 12.08
CA VAL A 398 -6.38 -15.41 11.35
C VAL A 398 -5.87 -15.78 9.96
N LEU A 399 -5.86 -17.08 9.66
CA LEU A 399 -5.46 -17.63 8.37
C LEU A 399 -6.64 -18.34 7.72
N ALA A 400 -7.04 -17.87 6.54
CA ALA A 400 -8.06 -18.54 5.72
C ALA A 400 -7.38 -19.15 4.49
N ALA A 401 -7.42 -20.47 4.37
CA ALA A 401 -6.79 -21.19 3.27
C ALA A 401 -7.83 -21.60 2.23
N VAL A 402 -7.82 -20.94 1.07
CA VAL A 402 -8.82 -21.13 0.02
C VAL A 402 -8.37 -22.20 -0.98
N SER A 403 -9.26 -23.12 -1.31
CA SER A 403 -9.03 -24.18 -2.27
C SER A 403 -10.13 -24.24 -3.32
N GLN A 404 -9.78 -24.69 -4.51
CA GLN A 404 -10.73 -25.00 -5.57
C GLN A 404 -10.84 -26.52 -5.74
N ASP A 405 -12.05 -27.05 -5.68
CA ASP A 405 -12.31 -28.46 -5.93
C ASP A 405 -12.21 -28.81 -7.43
N LYS A 406 -12.20 -30.11 -7.75
CA LYS A 406 -12.16 -30.59 -9.15
C LYS A 406 -13.37 -30.15 -9.99
N LYS A 407 -14.46 -29.70 -9.36
CA LYS A 407 -15.68 -29.20 -10.01
C LYS A 407 -15.66 -27.67 -10.17
N GLY A 408 -14.55 -27.01 -9.80
CA GLY A 408 -14.39 -25.57 -9.89
C GLY A 408 -15.04 -24.78 -8.75
N ARG A 409 -15.58 -25.44 -7.72
CA ARG A 409 -16.17 -24.78 -6.55
C ARG A 409 -15.08 -24.36 -5.58
N PHE A 410 -15.26 -23.18 -5.00
CA PHE A 410 -14.35 -22.63 -4.02
C PHE A 410 -14.87 -22.89 -2.61
N GLY A 411 -13.96 -23.29 -1.72
CA GLY A 411 -14.20 -23.38 -0.28
C GLY A 411 -12.93 -22.97 0.46
N ALA A 412 -13.06 -22.60 1.72
CA ALA A 412 -11.92 -22.25 2.55
C ALA A 412 -11.95 -22.96 3.90
N GLU A 413 -10.77 -23.23 4.44
CA GLU A 413 -10.60 -23.67 5.82
C GLU A 413 -9.94 -22.53 6.59
N LEU A 414 -10.50 -22.13 7.72
CA LEU A 414 -10.00 -21.04 8.55
C LEU A 414 -9.49 -21.56 9.89
N GLN A 415 -8.36 -20.99 10.30
CA GLN A 415 -7.76 -21.18 11.60
C GLN A 415 -7.46 -19.82 12.26
N VAL A 416 -7.65 -19.73 13.57
CA VAL A 416 -7.24 -18.58 14.38
C VAL A 416 -6.29 -19.06 15.46
N TRP A 417 -5.18 -18.36 15.64
CA TRP A 417 -4.23 -18.57 16.72
C TRP A 417 -4.21 -17.35 17.66
N ASP A 418 -4.31 -17.57 18.98
CA ASP A 418 -3.80 -16.62 19.98
C ASP A 418 -2.34 -16.99 20.23
N VAL A 419 -1.42 -16.17 19.73
CA VAL A 419 0.02 -16.46 19.74
C VAL A 419 0.58 -16.46 21.16
N ARG A 420 -0.03 -15.69 22.07
CA ARG A 420 0.40 -15.59 23.46
C ARG A 420 0.02 -16.82 24.28
N THR A 421 -1.19 -17.33 24.10
CA THR A 421 -1.68 -18.50 24.87
C THR A 421 -1.57 -19.81 24.11
N GLN A 422 -1.17 -19.77 22.84
CA GLN A 422 -1.21 -20.88 21.89
C GLN A 422 -2.59 -21.53 21.73
N ALA A 423 -3.64 -20.84 22.17
CA ALA A 423 -5.01 -21.28 21.96
C ALA A 423 -5.37 -21.14 20.48
N ARG A 424 -6.24 -22.02 19.98
CA ARG A 424 -6.65 -21.95 18.58
C ARG A 424 -8.10 -22.33 18.32
N LEU A 425 -8.66 -21.70 17.30
CA LEU A 425 -9.88 -22.10 16.63
C LEU A 425 -9.49 -22.80 15.33
N ARG A 426 -9.90 -24.05 15.11
CA ARG A 426 -9.55 -24.84 13.92
C ARG A 426 -10.75 -25.52 13.30
N GLY A 427 -10.63 -25.92 12.04
CA GLY A 427 -11.67 -26.67 11.31
C GLY A 427 -12.90 -25.82 11.00
N VAL A 428 -12.73 -24.51 10.83
CA VAL A 428 -13.82 -23.62 10.43
C VAL A 428 -13.91 -23.64 8.91
N GLU A 429 -14.86 -24.38 8.37
CA GLU A 429 -15.12 -24.42 6.94
C GLU A 429 -15.94 -23.19 6.50
N ILE A 430 -15.62 -22.69 5.31
CA ILE A 430 -16.27 -21.55 4.67
C ILE A 430 -16.73 -21.96 3.27
N ASP A 431 -18.03 -21.93 3.03
CA ASP A 431 -18.62 -22.09 1.70
C ASP A 431 -18.60 -20.75 0.95
N LEU A 432 -17.81 -20.69 -0.12
CA LEU A 432 -17.73 -19.52 -0.99
C LEU A 432 -18.76 -19.56 -2.13
N SER A 433 -19.58 -20.62 -2.21
CA SER A 433 -20.67 -20.72 -3.20
C SER A 433 -21.95 -20.00 -2.76
N GLY A 434 -22.03 -19.58 -1.50
CA GLY A 434 -23.16 -18.85 -0.92
C GLY A 434 -24.41 -19.70 -0.71
N LYS A 435 -24.28 -21.02 -0.74
CA LYS A 435 -25.39 -21.97 -0.55
C LYS A 435 -25.63 -22.25 0.92
N GLU A 436 -24.56 -22.27 1.71
CA GLU A 436 -24.63 -22.58 3.14
C GLU A 436 -24.51 -21.30 3.97
N ARG A 437 -25.58 -20.94 4.69
CA ARG A 437 -25.61 -19.72 5.49
C ARG A 437 -24.71 -19.82 6.74
N ASP A 438 -24.64 -20.99 7.36
CA ASP A 438 -23.90 -21.24 8.60
C ASP A 438 -22.37 -21.37 8.40
N GLU A 439 -21.96 -21.56 7.15
CA GLU A 439 -20.57 -21.57 6.67
C GLU A 439 -20.25 -20.37 5.77
N SER A 440 -21.09 -19.33 5.81
CA SER A 440 -20.81 -18.10 5.06
C SER A 440 -19.61 -17.34 5.65
N PRO A 441 -18.95 -16.46 4.86
CA PRO A 441 -17.92 -15.56 5.38
C PRO A 441 -18.41 -14.71 6.56
N ALA A 442 -19.69 -14.31 6.53
CA ALA A 442 -20.33 -13.57 7.61
C ALA A 442 -20.44 -14.38 8.92
N ALA A 443 -20.98 -15.61 8.84
CA ALA A 443 -21.11 -16.49 10.00
C ALA A 443 -19.74 -16.86 10.58
N THR A 444 -18.75 -17.05 9.70
CA THR A 444 -17.37 -17.33 10.10
C THR A 444 -16.73 -16.16 10.83
N ALA A 445 -16.93 -14.92 10.36
CA ALA A 445 -16.45 -13.73 11.05
C ALA A 445 -16.99 -13.62 12.49
N GLU A 446 -18.25 -14.01 12.75
CA GLU A 446 -18.80 -14.04 14.11
C GLU A 446 -18.15 -15.12 14.99
N LYS A 447 -17.85 -16.32 14.44
CA LYS A 447 -17.08 -17.36 15.16
C LYS A 447 -15.68 -16.86 15.54
N VAL A 448 -15.00 -16.19 14.61
CA VAL A 448 -13.68 -15.57 14.82
C VAL A 448 -13.74 -14.49 15.89
N ARG A 449 -14.74 -13.59 15.83
CA ARG A 449 -14.99 -12.57 16.85
C ARG A 449 -15.21 -13.19 18.23
N GLY A 450 -16.05 -14.23 18.32
CA GLY A 450 -16.33 -14.91 19.57
C GLY A 450 -15.08 -15.54 20.21
N PHE A 451 -14.20 -16.11 19.39
CA PHE A 451 -12.91 -16.60 19.87
C PHE A 451 -11.98 -15.46 20.35
N ILE A 452 -11.84 -14.38 19.57
CA ILE A 452 -10.98 -13.24 19.92
C ILE A 452 -11.44 -12.58 21.22
N ASN A 453 -12.75 -12.41 21.39
CA ASN A 453 -13.33 -11.79 22.59
C ASN A 453 -13.44 -12.75 23.79
N GLY A 454 -13.01 -14.00 23.64
CA GLY A 454 -13.03 -15.01 24.71
C GLY A 454 -14.42 -15.56 25.05
N SER A 455 -15.44 -15.32 24.22
CA SER A 455 -16.79 -15.91 24.41
C SER A 455 -16.89 -17.36 23.92
N MET A 456 -15.84 -17.89 23.29
CA MET A 456 -15.72 -19.28 22.86
C MET A 456 -14.56 -19.97 23.59
N ALA A 457 -14.82 -21.12 24.24
CA ALA A 457 -13.79 -21.84 24.99
C ALA A 457 -12.67 -22.34 24.04
N PRO A 458 -11.39 -22.05 24.32
CA PRO A 458 -10.29 -22.55 23.50
C PRO A 458 -10.16 -24.07 23.67
N ARG A 459 -10.01 -24.81 22.56
CA ARG A 459 -9.45 -26.17 22.64
C ARG A 459 -7.94 -26.02 22.80
N VAL A 460 -7.49 -25.95 24.05
CA VAL A 460 -6.07 -26.04 24.40
C VAL A 460 -5.58 -27.43 23.98
N ALA A 461 -4.41 -27.52 23.33
CA ALA A 461 -3.76 -28.80 23.12
C ALA A 461 -3.58 -29.44 24.50
N GLU A 462 -4.27 -30.55 24.76
CA GLU A 462 -4.11 -31.30 26.00
C GLU A 462 -2.63 -31.67 26.10
N SER A 463 -1.90 -31.03 27.01
CA SER A 463 -0.67 -31.61 27.52
C SER A 463 -1.05 -32.99 28.02
N THR A 464 -0.48 -34.03 27.43
CA THR A 464 -0.65 -35.43 27.82
C THR A 464 -0.12 -35.63 29.24
N GLY A 465 -0.90 -35.18 30.22
CA GLY A 465 -0.87 -35.64 31.59
C GLY A 465 -1.70 -36.90 31.65
N SER A 466 -1.00 -38.02 31.72
CA SER A 466 -1.51 -39.35 32.01
C SER A 466 -2.67 -39.34 33.01
N GLY A 467 -3.88 -39.51 32.50
CA GLY A 467 -5.09 -39.82 33.25
C GLY A 467 -5.80 -40.97 32.55
N GLU A 468 -5.57 -42.19 33.04
CA GLU A 468 -6.21 -43.40 32.57
C GLU A 468 -7.74 -43.26 32.60
N SER A 469 -8.36 -43.22 31.42
CA SER A 469 -9.81 -43.37 31.28
C SER A 469 -10.17 -44.84 31.26
N LEU A 470 -10.34 -45.38 32.47
CA LEU A 470 -10.95 -46.68 32.79
C LEU A 470 -12.45 -46.69 32.44
N LEU A 471 -12.86 -46.45 31.20
CA LEU A 471 -14.23 -46.72 30.76
C LEU A 471 -14.27 -47.06 29.27
N LYS A 472 -14.11 -48.36 28.99
CA LYS A 472 -14.94 -49.18 28.08
C LYS A 472 -14.10 -50.35 27.57
N ARG A 473 -14.33 -51.54 28.12
CA ARG A 473 -14.79 -52.69 27.30
C ARG A 473 -15.25 -53.87 28.17
N PRO A 474 -16.31 -54.58 27.75
CA PRO A 474 -17.04 -55.52 28.60
C PRO A 474 -16.68 -56.96 28.21
N TRP A 475 -15.57 -57.51 28.71
CA TRP A 475 -15.32 -58.97 28.59
C TRP A 475 -14.11 -59.51 29.39
N PHE A 476 -14.04 -59.29 30.71
CA PHE A 476 -12.90 -59.82 31.49
C PHE A 476 -13.28 -60.47 32.83
N TRP A 477 -14.30 -61.33 32.84
CA TRP A 477 -14.37 -62.41 33.84
C TRP A 477 -13.82 -63.69 33.19
N ALA A 478 -12.55 -64.01 33.46
CA ALA A 478 -12.03 -65.37 33.66
C ALA A 478 -10.49 -65.35 33.71
N VAL A 479 -9.91 -65.18 34.90
CA VAL A 479 -8.69 -65.93 35.27
C VAL A 479 -8.75 -66.24 36.76
N VAL A 480 -9.24 -67.43 37.08
CA VAL A 480 -8.75 -68.20 38.23
C VAL A 480 -7.66 -69.12 37.68
N GLY A 481 -6.44 -68.97 38.20
CA GLY A 481 -5.50 -70.07 38.36
C GLY A 481 -4.57 -70.43 37.20
N GLY A 482 -3.27 -70.42 37.49
CA GLY A 482 -2.42 -71.57 37.18
C GLY A 482 -1.39 -71.46 36.04
N VAL A 483 -0.18 -71.00 36.40
CA VAL A 483 1.15 -71.61 36.14
C VAL A 483 1.40 -72.39 34.83
N ALA A 484 2.43 -72.00 34.05
CA ALA A 484 3.67 -72.80 33.81
C ALA A 484 4.59 -72.28 32.67
N ALA A 485 5.91 -72.35 32.94
CA ALA A 485 7.09 -72.56 32.06
C ALA A 485 7.40 -71.54 30.93
N VAL A 486 8.52 -70.78 30.90
CA VAL A 486 9.99 -71.03 30.93
C VAL A 486 10.60 -71.50 29.59
N THR A 487 11.73 -70.83 29.24
CA THR A 487 12.74 -71.03 28.16
C THR A 487 12.48 -70.33 26.82
N ALA A 488 13.46 -69.84 26.06
CA ALA A 488 14.83 -69.35 26.22
C ALA A 488 15.27 -68.85 24.81
N GLY A 489 16.13 -67.83 24.69
CA GLY A 489 16.74 -67.49 23.40
C GLY A 489 17.48 -66.14 23.34
N ALA A 490 18.76 -66.15 23.67
CA ALA A 490 19.73 -65.03 23.60
C ALA A 490 19.98 -64.52 22.17
N VAL A 491 19.99 -63.20 21.92
CA VAL A 491 21.14 -62.27 21.86
C VAL A 491 22.35 -62.77 21.05
N TYR A 492 22.62 -62.10 19.93
CA TYR A 492 23.96 -62.01 19.33
C TYR A 492 24.28 -60.54 19.06
N VAL A 493 25.27 -60.03 19.78
CA VAL A 493 25.96 -58.75 19.54
C VAL A 493 27.31 -59.10 18.95
N VAL A 494 27.68 -58.48 17.84
CA VAL A 494 29.09 -58.34 17.43
C VAL A 494 29.38 -56.87 17.25
N THR A 495 30.13 -56.34 18.19
CA THR A 495 30.98 -55.15 18.03
C THR A 495 32.34 -55.61 17.54
N GLN A 496 32.92 -54.93 16.55
CA GLN A 496 34.34 -54.62 16.62
C GLN A 496 34.70 -53.35 15.85
N ASP A 497 35.69 -52.71 16.44
CA ASP A 497 36.01 -51.28 16.50
C ASP A 497 37.21 -50.91 15.61
N ASN A 498 37.53 -49.60 15.63
CA ASN A 498 38.80 -48.94 15.25
C ASN A 498 38.98 -48.53 13.77
N GLY A 499 39.32 -47.28 13.42
CA GLY A 499 39.57 -46.08 14.21
C GLY A 499 40.12 -44.92 13.37
N ARG A 500 39.55 -43.72 13.59
CA ARG A 500 40.20 -42.38 13.76
C ARG A 500 40.96 -41.68 12.58
N PRO A 501 41.15 -40.33 12.65
CA PRO A 501 40.67 -39.35 11.65
C PRO A 501 41.77 -38.43 11.04
N PHE A 502 41.35 -37.34 10.35
CA PHE A 502 42.06 -36.15 9.76
C PHE A 502 42.02 -36.13 8.21
N ASN A 503 41.89 -35.04 7.45
CA ASN A 503 41.37 -33.65 7.51
C ASN A 503 41.40 -33.14 6.02
N PRO A 504 40.88 -31.95 5.64
CA PRO A 504 40.53 -31.59 4.27
C PRO A 504 41.70 -31.02 3.45
N VAL A 505 41.59 -31.07 2.12
CA VAL A 505 42.39 -30.25 1.21
C VAL A 505 41.51 -29.65 0.11
N SER A 506 41.68 -28.34 0.00
CA SER A 506 41.25 -27.35 -0.97
C SER A 506 41.84 -27.52 -2.39
N GLY A 507 41.15 -26.95 -3.38
CA GLY A 507 41.66 -26.61 -4.71
C GLY A 507 41.15 -27.54 -5.81
N GLY A 508 40.69 -27.10 -6.98
CA GLY A 508 40.77 -25.78 -7.61
C GLY A 508 40.03 -25.79 -8.96
N VAL A 509 40.20 -24.66 -9.64
CA VAL A 509 39.46 -24.09 -10.77
C VAL A 509 39.73 -24.77 -12.13
N GLY A 510 38.79 -24.62 -13.09
CA GLY A 510 38.98 -24.75 -14.55
C GLY A 510 37.80 -25.48 -15.21
N PHE A 511 37.06 -24.96 -16.19
CA PHE A 511 37.27 -23.92 -17.21
C PHE A 511 35.94 -23.20 -17.51
#